data_AF-A0ABD5X0Q3-F1
#
_entry.id   AF-A0ABD5X0Q3-F1
#
_cell.length_a   1.000
_cell.length_b   1.000
_cell.length_c   1.000
_cell.angle_alpha   90.00
_cell.angle_beta   90.00
_cell.angle_gamma   90.00
#
_symmetry.space_group_name_H-M   'P 1'
#
loop_
_entity.id
_entity.type
_entity.pdbx_description
1 polymer ?
#
loop_
_entity_poly.entity_id
_entity_poly.type
_entity_poly.pdbx_seq_one_letter_code
_entity_poly.pdbx_strand_id
1 'polypeptide(L)'
;MGDDTDNLRDALSIPAAADDEEAAAIVAAVGAHVRDSEAAAAAAAEGGEETWDGERWAFAGRLDALQGRAARVPESAPTDAWTASGRTDRF
;
A
#
# COMPACT_ATOMS: atom_id res chain seq x y z
N MET A 1 20.19 -14.57 -0.26
CA MET A 1 19.40 -14.01 0.86
C MET A 1 19.83 -12.58 1.24
N GLY A 2 20.47 -11.82 0.34
CA GLY A 2 20.89 -10.43 0.60
C GLY A 2 20.31 -9.41 -0.38
N ASP A 3 19.53 -9.85 -1.36
CA ASP A 3 19.07 -9.02 -2.48
C ASP A 3 17.79 -8.23 -2.14
N ASP A 4 16.86 -8.86 -1.42
CA ASP A 4 15.59 -8.22 -0.99
C ASP A 4 15.82 -7.13 0.07
N THR A 5 16.74 -7.37 1.01
CA THR A 5 17.07 -6.39 2.06
C THR A 5 17.85 -5.19 1.54
N ASP A 6 18.69 -5.37 0.52
CA ASP A 6 19.38 -4.26 -0.16
C ASP A 6 18.39 -3.42 -0.99
N ASN A 7 17.48 -4.07 -1.73
CA ASN A 7 16.40 -3.37 -2.43
C ASN A 7 15.51 -2.55 -1.48
N LEU A 8 15.20 -3.11 -0.31
CA LEU A 8 14.39 -2.41 0.69
C LEU A 8 15.13 -1.19 1.25
N ARG A 9 16.45 -1.26 1.41
CA ARG A 9 17.27 -0.12 1.86
C ARG A 9 17.32 0.99 0.81
N ASP A 10 17.40 0.65 -0.46
CA ASP A 10 17.36 1.63 -1.56
C ASP A 10 15.99 2.31 -1.69
N ALA A 11 14.90 1.59 -1.37
CA ALA A 11 13.55 2.12 -1.42
C ALA A 11 13.18 2.99 -0.19
N LEU A 12 13.86 2.80 0.95
CA LEU A 12 13.54 3.46 2.23
C LEU A 12 14.62 4.49 2.60
N SER A 13 14.41 5.73 2.17
CA SER A 13 15.31 6.85 2.48
C SER A 13 14.85 7.60 3.72
N ILE A 14 15.71 7.66 4.74
CA ILE A 14 15.56 8.62 5.85
C ILE A 14 16.18 9.96 5.42
N PRO A 15 15.51 11.11 5.65
CA PRO A 15 16.09 12.41 5.35
C PRO A 15 17.43 12.60 6.07
N ALA A 16 18.46 13.07 5.36
CA ALA A 16 19.79 13.27 5.94
C ALA A 16 19.82 14.33 7.06
N ALA A 17 18.77 15.15 7.17
CA ALA A 17 18.61 16.15 8.21
C ALA A 17 17.85 15.65 9.45
N ALA A 18 17.29 14.42 9.41
CA ALA A 18 16.56 13.87 10.53
C ALA A 18 17.53 13.56 11.69
N ASP A 19 17.20 14.05 12.88
CA ASP A 19 17.90 13.62 14.08
C ASP A 19 17.50 12.20 14.50
N ASP A 20 18.18 11.65 15.51
CA ASP A 20 17.93 10.28 15.97
C ASP A 20 16.49 10.07 16.48
N GLU A 21 15.87 11.11 17.04
CA GLU A 21 14.51 11.05 17.56
C GLU A 21 13.48 11.09 16.43
N GLU A 22 13.68 11.96 15.44
CA GLU A 22 12.89 12.01 14.22
C GLU A 22 13.01 10.71 13.41
N ALA A 23 14.23 10.18 13.27
CA ALA A 23 14.47 8.90 12.60
C ALA A 23 13.75 7.75 13.33
N ALA A 24 13.81 7.72 14.67
CA ALA A 24 13.09 6.74 15.48
C ALA A 24 11.56 6.87 15.30
N ALA A 25 11.03 8.10 15.23
CA ALA A 25 9.61 8.35 15.00
C ALA A 25 9.16 7.84 13.62
N ILE A 26 9.95 8.06 12.57
CA ILE A 26 9.68 7.54 11.22
C ILE A 26 9.66 6.01 11.23
N VAL A 27 10.68 5.37 11.82
CA VAL A 27 10.74 3.89 11.90
C VAL A 27 9.55 3.34 12.69
N ALA A 28 9.16 3.98 13.80
CA ALA A 28 8.01 3.58 14.60
C ALA A 28 6.69 3.68 13.82
N ALA A 29 6.49 4.78 13.06
CA ALA A 29 5.31 4.98 12.23
C ALA A 29 5.21 3.95 11.10
N VAL A 30 6.31 3.69 10.39
CA VAL A 30 6.34 2.66 9.34
C VAL A 30 6.10 1.26 9.93
N GLY A 31 6.74 0.93 11.06
CA GLY A 31 6.54 -0.36 11.73
C GLY A 31 5.11 -0.55 12.27
N ALA A 32 4.45 0.51 12.75
CA ALA A 32 3.04 0.46 13.11
C ALA A 32 2.16 0.18 11.89
N HIS A 33 2.39 0.89 10.77
CA HIS A 33 1.63 0.70 9.55
C HIS A 33 1.75 -0.71 8.96
N VAL A 34 2.95 -1.30 8.98
CA VAL A 34 3.16 -2.68 8.51
C VAL A 34 2.36 -3.66 9.38
N ARG A 35 2.43 -3.54 10.71
CA ARG A 35 1.66 -4.41 11.62
C ARG A 35 0.14 -4.26 11.44
N ASP A 36 -0.35 -3.04 11.26
CA ASP A 36 -1.77 -2.80 10.99
C ASP A 36 -2.20 -3.44 9.66
N SER A 37 -1.34 -3.37 8.64
CA SER A 37 -1.59 -4.00 7.33
C SER A 37 -1.61 -5.53 7.43
N GLU A 38 -0.68 -6.13 8.19
CA GLU A 38 -0.68 -7.57 8.47
C GLU A 38 -1.92 -8.02 9.24
N ALA A 39 -2.36 -7.24 10.24
CA ALA A 39 -3.57 -7.52 10.99
C ALA A 39 -4.84 -7.45 10.12
N ALA A 40 -4.92 -6.45 9.23
CA ALA A 40 -6.00 -6.33 8.26
C ALA A 40 -6.03 -7.51 7.28
N ALA A 41 -4.86 -7.91 6.75
CA ALA A 41 -4.75 -9.07 5.86
C ALA A 41 -5.16 -10.39 6.56
N ALA A 42 -4.77 -10.57 7.82
CA ALA A 42 -5.19 -11.71 8.62
C ALA A 42 -6.72 -11.73 8.86
N ALA A 43 -7.31 -10.56 9.14
CA ALA A 43 -8.76 -10.44 9.30
C ALA A 43 -9.53 -10.73 7.99
N ALA A 44 -9.01 -10.32 6.84
CA ALA A 44 -9.59 -10.63 5.54
C ALA A 44 -9.54 -12.13 5.22
N ALA A 45 -8.48 -12.84 5.64
CA ALA A 45 -8.35 -14.28 5.45
C ALA A 45 -9.39 -15.11 6.23
N GLU A 46 -9.93 -14.58 7.33
CA GLU A 46 -10.97 -15.23 8.17
C GLU A 46 -12.38 -15.17 7.53
N GLY A 47 -12.54 -14.57 6.35
CA GLY A 47 -13.75 -14.67 5.53
C GLY A 47 -14.80 -13.60 5.81
N GLY A 48 -14.61 -12.43 5.18
CA GLY A 48 -15.65 -11.43 4.94
C GLY A 48 -15.89 -11.26 3.44
N GLU A 49 -16.97 -10.58 3.04
CA GLU A 49 -17.09 -10.11 1.66
C GLU A 49 -15.88 -9.24 1.31
N GLU A 50 -15.20 -9.54 0.20
CA GLU A 50 -14.11 -8.71 -0.28
C GLU A 50 -14.66 -7.31 -0.56
N THR A 51 -14.06 -6.31 0.07
CA THR A 51 -14.39 -4.90 -0.15
C THR A 51 -13.13 -4.12 -0.47
N TRP A 52 -13.29 -2.93 -1.05
CA TRP A 52 -12.17 -2.04 -1.31
C TRP A 52 -11.62 -1.32 -0.06
N ASP A 53 -12.22 -1.52 1.12
CA ASP A 53 -11.78 -0.85 2.34
C ASP A 53 -10.34 -1.23 2.70
N GLY A 54 -9.50 -0.22 2.96
CA GLY A 54 -8.06 -0.40 3.15
C GLY A 54 -7.24 -0.51 1.86
N GLU A 55 -7.82 -0.99 0.76
CA GLU A 55 -7.07 -1.25 -0.49
C GLU A 55 -7.17 -0.13 -1.54
N ARG A 56 -8.17 0.76 -1.45
CA ARG A 56 -8.38 1.87 -2.42
C ARG A 56 -7.13 2.70 -2.68
N TRP A 57 -6.39 3.03 -1.62
CA TRP A 57 -5.21 3.88 -1.72
C TRP A 57 -4.05 3.18 -2.40
N ALA A 58 -3.79 1.91 -2.03
CA ALA A 58 -2.74 1.11 -2.64
C ALA A 58 -3.03 0.89 -4.14
N PHE A 59 -4.28 0.60 -4.50
CA PHE A 59 -4.67 0.45 -5.90
C PHE A 59 -4.54 1.75 -6.68
N ALA A 60 -5.00 2.88 -6.14
CA ALA A 60 -4.84 4.20 -6.78
C ALA A 60 -3.37 4.57 -7.02
N GLY A 61 -2.47 4.23 -6.08
CA GLY A 61 -1.02 4.40 -6.26
C GLY A 61 -0.45 3.54 -7.39
N ARG A 62 -0.91 2.29 -7.53
CA ARG A 62 -0.53 1.44 -8.67
C ARG A 62 -1.04 2.00 -10.00
N LEU A 63 -2.25 2.57 -10.04
CA LEU A 63 -2.75 3.24 -11.24
C LEU A 63 -1.88 4.44 -11.62
N ASP A 64 -1.47 5.24 -10.65
CA ASP A 64 -0.62 6.40 -10.90
C ASP A 64 0.74 6.00 -11.46
N ALA A 65 1.39 4.99 -10.84
CA ALA A 65 2.67 4.48 -11.31
C ALA A 65 2.62 3.88 -12.73
N LEU A 66 1.52 3.19 -13.08
CA LEU A 66 1.40 2.49 -14.36
C LEU A 66 0.81 3.35 -15.48
N GLN A 67 -0.14 4.23 -15.15
CA GLN A 67 -0.91 5.00 -16.13
C GLN A 67 -0.57 6.50 -16.10
N GLY A 68 0.28 6.94 -15.17
CA GLY A 68 0.57 8.37 -14.95
C GLY A 68 -0.64 9.15 -14.41
N ARG A 69 -1.64 8.46 -13.85
CA ARG A 69 -2.80 9.08 -13.23
C ARG A 69 -3.35 8.27 -12.05
N ALA A 70 -3.56 8.93 -10.92
CA ALA A 70 -4.37 8.40 -9.84
C ALA A 70 -5.87 8.53 -10.17
N ALA A 71 -6.66 7.51 -9.86
CA ALA A 71 -8.13 7.55 -9.89
C ALA A 71 -8.70 6.89 -8.64
N ARG A 72 -9.88 7.33 -8.19
CA ARG A 72 -10.50 6.80 -6.97
C ARG A 72 -11.33 5.58 -7.34
N VAL A 73 -11.02 4.44 -6.73
CA VAL A 73 -11.77 3.21 -6.97
C VAL A 73 -13.17 3.31 -6.33
N PRO A 74 -14.27 3.19 -7.11
CA PRO A 74 -15.63 3.15 -6.55
C PRO A 74 -15.83 1.90 -5.68
N GLU A 75 -16.66 2.02 -4.64
CA GLU A 75 -17.00 0.87 -3.76
C GLU A 75 -17.69 -0.28 -4.52
N SER A 76 -18.37 0.04 -5.63
CA SER A 76 -19.03 -0.93 -6.51
C SER A 76 -18.11 -1.56 -7.56
N ALA A 77 -16.83 -1.17 -7.61
CA ALA A 77 -15.88 -1.81 -8.51
C ALA A 77 -15.62 -3.26 -8.07
N PRO A 78 -15.36 -4.19 -9.02
CA PRO A 78 -14.96 -5.55 -8.66
C PRO A 78 -13.71 -5.52 -7.77
N THR A 79 -13.68 -6.25 -6.65
CA THR A 79 -12.53 -6.28 -5.73
C THR A 79 -11.32 -7.04 -6.26
N ASP A 80 -11.54 -7.94 -7.22
CA ASP A 80 -10.46 -8.53 -8.01
C ASP A 80 -9.69 -7.45 -8.79
N ALA A 81 -8.43 -7.24 -8.41
CA ALA A 81 -7.58 -6.20 -8.96
C ALA A 81 -7.38 -6.32 -10.49
N TRP A 82 -7.41 -7.54 -11.04
CA TRP A 82 -7.29 -7.76 -12.49
C TRP A 82 -8.53 -7.24 -13.23
N THR A 83 -9.72 -7.65 -12.77
CA THR A 83 -11.01 -7.19 -13.33
C THR A 83 -11.19 -5.68 -13.13
N ALA A 84 -10.79 -5.14 -11.98
CA ALA A 84 -10.81 -3.71 -11.69
C ALA A 84 -9.95 -2.91 -12.66
N SER A 85 -8.73 -3.39 -12.94
CA SER A 85 -7.80 -2.74 -13.87
C SER A 85 -8.38 -2.60 -15.27
N GLY A 86 -9.12 -3.62 -15.74
CA GLY A 86 -9.84 -3.58 -17.02
C GLY A 86 -11.03 -2.60 -17.09
N ARG A 87 -11.40 -1.96 -15.98
CA ARG A 87 -12.51 -0.99 -15.88
C ARG A 87 -12.07 0.39 -15.40
N THR A 88 -10.77 0.66 -15.43
CA THR A 88 -10.19 1.92 -14.94
C THR A 88 -10.63 3.16 -15.70
N ASP A 89 -11.31 3.01 -16.85
CA ASP A 89 -12.03 4.08 -17.57
C ASP A 89 -13.27 4.59 -16.82
N ARG A 90 -13.79 3.81 -15.86
CA ARG A 90 -14.99 4.12 -15.06
C ARG A 90 -14.69 4.58 -13.64
N PHE A 91 -13.41 4.74 -13.31
CA PHE A 91 -12.92 5.23 -12.02
C PHE A 91 -12.71 6.74 -12.06
#